data_AF-A0A9W7BN47-F1
#
_entry.id   AF-A0A9W7BN47-F1
#
_cell.length_a   1.000
_cell.length_b   1.000
_cell.length_c   1.000
_cell.angle_alpha   90.00
_cell.angle_beta   90.00
_cell.angle_gamma   90.00
#
_symmetry.space_group_name_H-M   'P 1'
#
loop_
_entity.id
_entity.type
_entity.pdbx_description
1 polymer ?
#
loop_
_entity_poly.entity_id
_entity_poly.type
_entity_poly.pdbx_seq_one_letter_code
_entity_poly.pdbx_strand_id
1 'polypeptide(L)'
;MKLLTVVLTYLLIHDTLAAKPLPQPTPVQVEYMDREMGGLITWAINEDNGGYKACSGCYWGQDHVTPPSHFNPTTPDMAKKWVAAAKAFGAKSLTLSANH
;
A
#
# COMPACT_ATOMS: atom_id res chain seq x y z
N MET A 1 -33.72 -12.30 48.46
CA MET A 1 -32.96 -13.10 47.45
C MET A 1 -33.14 -12.62 46.02
N LYS A 2 -34.36 -12.38 45.51
CA LYS A 2 -34.58 -12.00 44.09
C LYS A 2 -33.89 -10.70 43.64
N LEU A 3 -33.83 -9.66 44.50
CA LEU A 3 -33.21 -8.38 44.15
C LEU A 3 -31.69 -8.49 43.95
N LEU A 4 -31.02 -9.29 44.79
CA LEU A 4 -29.58 -9.51 44.73
C LEU A 4 -29.19 -10.22 43.42
N THR A 5 -29.98 -11.21 43.01
CA THR A 5 -29.76 -11.93 41.75
C THR A 5 -29.90 -11.00 40.54
N VAL A 6 -30.92 -10.12 40.53
CA VAL A 6 -31.12 -9.16 39.43
C VAL A 6 -29.96 -8.16 39.33
N VAL A 7 -29.53 -7.61 40.46
CA VAL A 7 -28.40 -6.65 40.49
C VAL A 7 -27.10 -7.32 40.06
N LEU A 8 -26.82 -8.53 40.55
CA LEU A 8 -25.61 -9.26 40.19
C LEU A 8 -25.61 -9.62 38.70
N THR A 9 -26.75 -10.03 38.15
CA THR A 9 -26.88 -10.36 36.72
C THR A 9 -26.71 -9.11 35.85
N TYR A 10 -27.26 -7.97 36.27
CA TYR A 10 -27.11 -6.70 35.56
C TYR A 10 -25.66 -6.21 35.51
N LEU A 11 -24.95 -6.28 36.64
CA LEU A 11 -23.53 -5.90 36.73
C LEU A 11 -22.64 -6.85 35.91
N LEU A 12 -22.88 -8.16 35.99
CA LEU A 12 -22.14 -9.15 35.20
C LEU A 12 -22.36 -8.97 33.70
N ILE A 13 -23.58 -8.63 33.26
CA ILE A 13 -23.88 -8.33 31.85
C ILE A 13 -23.21 -7.02 31.42
N HIS A 14 -23.19 -5.98 32.26
CA HIS A 14 -22.52 -4.71 31.94
C HIS A 14 -21.00 -4.86 31.81
N ASP A 15 -20.35 -5.59 32.72
CA ASP A 15 -18.89 -5.80 32.67
C ASP A 15 -18.48 -6.77 31.55
N THR A 16 -19.32 -7.76 31.21
CA THR A 16 -19.03 -8.69 30.11
C THR A 16 -19.35 -8.13 28.72
N LEU A 17 -20.27 -7.15 28.63
CA LEU A 17 -20.58 -6.40 27.41
C LEU A 17 -19.83 -5.07 27.30
N ALA A 18 -18.87 -4.79 28.18
CA ALA A 18 -17.90 -3.72 27.98
C ALA A 18 -17.07 -4.08 26.73
N ALA A 19 -17.61 -3.75 25.56
CA ALA A 19 -16.99 -3.94 24.27
C ALA A 19 -15.59 -3.34 24.38
N LYS A 20 -14.57 -4.17 24.15
CA LYS A 20 -13.19 -3.69 24.12
C LYS A 20 -13.17 -2.51 23.14
N PRO A 21 -12.67 -1.34 23.56
CA PRO A 21 -12.63 -0.20 22.66
C PRO A 21 -11.90 -0.63 21.39
N LEU A 22 -12.50 -0.33 20.23
CA LEU A 22 -11.88 -0.64 18.95
C LEU A 22 -10.52 0.05 18.88
N PRO A 23 -9.50 -0.60 18.29
CA PRO A 23 -8.19 0.01 18.13
C PRO A 23 -8.35 1.37 17.43
N GLN A 24 -7.84 2.42 18.06
CA GLN A 24 -7.86 3.76 17.51
C GLN A 24 -6.67 3.94 16.57
N PRO A 25 -6.83 4.63 15.43
CA PRO A 25 -5.72 4.92 14.54
C PRO A 25 -4.70 5.83 15.24
N THR A 26 -3.42 5.53 15.04
CA THR A 26 -2.32 6.44 15.38
C THR A 26 -2.37 7.70 14.49
N PRO A 27 -1.74 8.82 14.90
CA PRO A 27 -1.71 10.04 14.07
C PRO A 27 -1.20 9.82 12.64
N VAL A 28 -0.21 8.93 12.46
CA VAL A 28 0.34 8.58 11.12
C VAL A 28 -0.68 7.82 10.27
N GLN A 29 -1.51 6.97 10.89
CA GLN A 29 -2.58 6.28 10.17
C GLN A 29 -3.69 7.25 9.77
N VAL A 30 -4.02 8.22 10.62
CA VAL A 30 -4.96 9.30 10.26
C VAL A 30 -4.43 10.09 9.08
N GLU A 31 -3.18 10.53 9.13
CA GLU A 31 -2.56 11.25 8.01
C GLU A 31 -2.54 10.41 6.72
N TYR A 32 -2.29 9.11 6.82
CA TYR A 32 -2.35 8.22 5.66
C TYR A 32 -3.76 8.10 5.08
N MET A 33 -4.79 8.00 5.93
CA MET A 33 -6.19 7.97 5.50
C MET A 33 -6.60 9.29 4.86
N ASP A 34 -6.16 10.43 5.39
CA ASP A 34 -6.43 11.77 4.87
C ASP A 34 -5.78 12.03 3.50
N ARG A 35 -4.82 11.20 3.08
CA ARG A 35 -4.27 11.26 1.72
C ARG A 35 -5.28 10.83 0.66
N GLU A 36 -6.27 10.02 1.02
CA GLU A 36 -7.36 9.45 0.20
C GLU A 36 -6.89 8.60 -1.00
N MET A 37 -6.01 9.14 -1.84
CA MET A 37 -5.50 8.55 -3.07
C MET A 37 -3.98 8.71 -3.19
N GLY A 38 -3.32 7.64 -3.63
CA GLY A 38 -1.90 7.62 -3.98
C GLY A 38 -1.66 6.95 -5.33
N GLY A 39 -0.47 7.16 -5.88
CA GLY A 39 0.01 6.43 -7.07
C GLY A 39 0.97 5.31 -6.69
N LEU A 40 0.91 4.19 -7.41
CA LEU A 40 1.93 3.14 -7.38
C LEU A 40 2.70 3.18 -8.71
N ILE A 41 4.03 3.25 -8.63
CA ILE A 41 4.92 3.15 -9.77
C ILE A 41 5.63 1.80 -9.69
N THR A 42 5.30 0.93 -10.63
CA THR A 42 6.05 -0.31 -10.88
C THR A 42 6.95 -0.07 -12.07
N TRP A 43 8.26 -0.17 -11.85
CA TRP A 43 9.26 -0.04 -12.89
C TRP A 43 10.46 -0.89 -12.55
N ALA A 44 10.69 -1.90 -13.38
CA ALA A 44 11.72 -2.90 -13.19
C ALA A 44 12.28 -3.34 -14.56
N ILE A 45 13.19 -4.31 -14.50
CA ILE A 45 13.94 -4.79 -15.66
C ILE A 45 13.07 -5.55 -16.67
N ASN A 46 11.92 -6.06 -16.26
CA ASN A 46 10.95 -6.70 -17.14
C ASN A 46 10.21 -5.68 -18.03
N GLU A 47 10.03 -4.44 -17.59
CA GLU A 47 9.45 -3.37 -18.40
C GLU A 47 10.47 -2.66 -19.31
N ASP A 48 11.73 -2.55 -18.87
CA ASP A 48 12.78 -1.85 -19.61
C ASP A 48 14.05 -2.71 -19.74
N ASN A 49 14.03 -3.61 -20.73
CA ASN A 49 15.10 -4.58 -20.99
C ASN A 49 15.96 -4.23 -22.22
N GLY A 50 15.92 -2.99 -22.71
CA GLY A 50 16.67 -2.58 -23.89
C GLY A 50 16.31 -3.34 -25.18
N GLY A 51 15.10 -3.90 -25.26
CA GLY A 51 14.63 -4.74 -26.37
C GLY A 51 14.92 -6.24 -26.21
N TYR A 52 15.57 -6.65 -25.12
CA TYR A 52 15.79 -8.05 -24.78
C TYR A 52 14.50 -8.68 -24.25
N LYS A 53 13.71 -9.32 -25.12
CA LYS A 53 12.50 -10.05 -24.70
C LYS A 53 12.87 -11.33 -23.93
N ALA A 54 13.14 -11.22 -22.64
CA ALA A 54 13.11 -12.37 -21.73
C ALA A 54 11.71 -12.99 -21.72
N CYS A 55 10.67 -12.15 -21.81
CA CYS A 55 9.34 -12.52 -22.24
C CYS A 55 8.51 -11.27 -22.57
N SER A 56 7.64 -11.37 -23.59
CA SER A 56 6.75 -10.27 -24.00
C SER A 56 5.51 -10.26 -23.10
N GLY A 57 5.35 -9.23 -22.26
CA GLY A 57 4.16 -9.07 -21.41
C GLY A 57 4.21 -9.78 -20.06
N CYS A 58 5.41 -10.02 -19.52
CA CYS A 58 5.54 -10.58 -18.19
C CYS A 58 5.35 -9.53 -17.09
N TYR A 59 4.35 -9.77 -16.25
CA TYR A 59 4.11 -9.04 -15.01
C TYR A 59 5.10 -9.40 -13.88
N TRP A 60 5.96 -10.39 -14.10
CA TRP A 60 6.93 -10.91 -13.14
C TRP A 60 8.26 -11.15 -13.82
N GLY A 61 9.35 -10.75 -13.19
CA GLY A 61 10.70 -11.12 -13.61
C GLY A 61 10.92 -12.62 -13.48
N GLN A 62 11.62 -13.23 -14.44
CA GLN A 62 12.23 -14.54 -14.23
C GLN A 62 13.65 -14.29 -13.75
N ASP A 63 13.90 -14.58 -12.47
CA ASP A 63 15.22 -14.45 -11.88
C ASP A 63 16.25 -15.18 -12.75
N HIS A 64 17.38 -14.52 -12.97
CA HIS A 64 18.53 -14.99 -13.78
C HIS A 64 18.38 -14.96 -15.30
N VAL A 65 17.24 -14.57 -15.87
CA VAL A 65 17.08 -14.51 -17.33
C VAL A 65 17.56 -13.19 -17.92
N THR A 66 17.43 -12.07 -17.18
CA THR A 66 17.79 -10.74 -17.70
C THR A 66 18.97 -10.14 -16.93
N PRO A 67 20.13 -9.92 -17.60
CA PRO A 67 21.29 -9.28 -16.97
C PRO A 67 20.97 -7.84 -16.54
N PRO A 68 21.50 -7.34 -15.41
CA PRO A 68 21.27 -5.96 -14.96
C PRO A 68 21.64 -4.88 -15.98
N SER A 69 22.63 -5.14 -16.85
CA SER A 69 23.03 -4.24 -17.94
C SER A 69 21.92 -3.95 -18.95
N HIS A 70 20.86 -4.76 -18.96
CA HIS A 70 19.72 -4.57 -19.84
C HIS A 70 18.70 -3.58 -19.28
N PHE A 71 18.77 -3.24 -17.98
CA PHE A 71 18.02 -2.13 -17.43
C PHE A 71 18.69 -0.81 -17.83
N ASN A 72 18.39 -0.35 -19.05
CA ASN A 72 19.01 0.83 -19.64
C ASN A 72 17.97 1.85 -20.13
N PRO A 73 17.27 2.51 -19.21
CA PRO A 73 16.25 3.48 -19.56
C PRO A 73 16.84 4.70 -20.27
N THR A 74 16.38 4.92 -21.51
CA THR A 74 16.86 6.03 -22.35
C THR A 74 16.04 7.31 -22.22
N THR A 75 14.91 7.25 -21.52
CA THR A 75 14.03 8.41 -21.36
C THR A 75 14.49 9.27 -20.18
N PRO A 76 14.91 10.53 -20.41
CA PRO A 76 15.29 11.41 -19.32
C PRO A 76 14.06 11.79 -18.47
N ASP A 77 14.30 12.04 -17.19
CA ASP A 77 13.35 12.65 -16.25
C ASP A 77 12.03 11.87 -16.02
N MET A 78 12.02 10.55 -16.14
CA MET A 78 10.84 9.71 -15.87
C MET A 78 10.20 9.99 -14.51
N ALA A 79 11.02 10.16 -13.46
CA ALA A 79 10.54 10.50 -12.11
C ALA A 79 9.69 11.79 -12.08
N LYS A 80 10.11 12.85 -12.80
CA LYS A 80 9.34 14.11 -12.85
C LYS A 80 8.01 13.92 -13.57
N LYS A 81 8.00 13.11 -14.63
CA LYS A 81 6.77 12.80 -15.39
C LYS A 81 5.79 12.01 -14.53
N TRP A 82 6.26 11.03 -13.74
CA TRP A 82 5.40 10.29 -12.82
C TRP A 82 4.81 11.18 -11.74
N VAL A 83 5.61 12.06 -11.14
CA VAL A 83 5.11 13.04 -10.16
C VAL A 83 4.07 13.97 -10.78
N ALA A 84 4.31 14.46 -12.00
CA ALA A 84 3.35 15.32 -12.69
C ALA A 84 2.04 14.59 -12.99
N ALA A 85 2.12 13.36 -13.49
CA ALA A 85 0.93 12.53 -13.77
C ALA A 85 0.14 12.23 -12.49
N ALA A 86 0.82 11.87 -11.40
CA ALA A 86 0.19 11.61 -10.11
C ALA A 86 -0.56 12.83 -9.57
N LYS A 87 0.08 14.01 -9.64
CA LYS A 87 -0.55 15.27 -9.26
C LYS A 87 -1.76 15.60 -10.12
N ALA A 88 -1.73 15.28 -11.41
CA ALA A 88 -2.82 15.58 -12.33
C ALA A 88 -4.14 14.85 -12.00
N PHE A 89 -4.07 13.64 -11.43
CA PHE A 89 -5.26 12.92 -10.94
C PHE A 89 -5.53 13.13 -9.43
N GLY A 90 -4.78 14.01 -8.77
CA GLY A 90 -5.03 14.38 -7.37
C GLY A 90 -4.33 13.50 -6.32
N ALA A 91 -3.39 12.63 -6.71
CA ALA A 91 -2.64 11.81 -5.75
C ALA A 91 -1.90 12.68 -4.73
N LYS A 92 -1.96 12.28 -3.46
CA LYS A 92 -1.24 12.92 -2.35
C LYS A 92 0.06 12.21 -2.00
N SER A 93 0.25 11.01 -2.53
CA SER A 93 1.46 10.20 -2.34
C SER A 93 1.81 9.42 -3.61
N LEU A 94 3.08 9.02 -3.68
CA LEU A 94 3.62 8.14 -4.72
C LEU A 94 4.50 7.10 -4.04
N THR A 95 4.22 5.83 -4.32
CA THR A 95 5.05 4.70 -3.88
C THR A 95 5.77 4.14 -5.10
N LEU A 96 7.09 4.00 -5.00
CA LEU A 96 7.91 3.40 -6.03
C LEU A 96 8.32 1.99 -5.59
N SER A 97 8.16 1.01 -6.47
CA SER A 97 8.80 -0.29 -6.27
C SER A 97 10.31 -0.13 -6.46
N ALA A 98 11.08 -0.25 -5.36
CA ALA A 98 12.54 -0.25 -5.42
C ALA A 98 13.09 -1.63 -5.82
N ASN A 99 12.31 -2.69 -5.60
CA ASN A 99 12.58 -4.06 -5.98
C ASN A 99 11.23 -4.79 -6.09
N HIS A 100 10.99 -5.49 -7.21
CA HIS A 100 9.71 -6.14 -7.53
C HIS A 100 9.88 -7.66 -7.63
#